data_AF-A0A6L3MJQ4-F1
#
_entry.id   AF-A0A6L3MJQ4-F1
#
_cell.length_a   1.000
_cell.length_b   1.000
_cell.length_c   1.000
_cell.angle_alpha   90.00
_cell.angle_beta   90.00
_cell.angle_gamma   90.00
#
_symmetry.space_group_name_H-M   'P 1'
#
loop_
_entity.id
_entity.type
_entity.pdbx_description
1 polymer ?
#
loop_
_entity_poly.entity_id
_entity_poly.type
_entity_poly.pdbx_seq_one_letter_code
_entity_poly.pdbx_strand_id
1 'polypeptide(L)'
;TGAVGLAHLRHTAALRDWASISVHSPALADDAALQATLARIDPRARAAASVDACVRDADVVMLCTSSGTPVLADGMLTRAALVTSISTNVARAHEIPPAWLPDMDVYCDYRHTTPASAGEMQIAAAAHGWTPERIVGDLPALVAGTCAAPSRTRHAFFRS
;
A
#
# COMPACT_ATOMS: atom_id res chain seq x y z
N THR A 1 -12.33 1.05 3.38
CA THR A 1 -13.58 1.36 2.65
C THR A 1 -14.05 2.81 2.79
N GLY A 2 -13.18 3.75 3.20
CA GLY A 2 -13.49 5.18 3.07
C GLY A 2 -13.48 5.65 1.61
N ALA A 3 -13.76 6.94 1.38
CA ALA A 3 -13.86 7.53 0.04
C ALA A 3 -12.64 7.24 -0.84
N VAL A 4 -11.42 7.40 -0.30
CA VAL A 4 -10.17 7.11 -1.01
C VAL A 4 -10.07 5.63 -1.36
N GLY A 5 -10.29 4.72 -0.40
CA GLY A 5 -10.24 3.27 -0.66
C GLY A 5 -11.25 2.81 -1.72
N LEU A 6 -12.47 3.36 -1.74
CA LEU A 6 -13.46 3.05 -2.78
C LEU A 6 -13.08 3.64 -4.15
N ALA A 7 -12.47 4.83 -4.19
CA ALA A 7 -11.95 5.41 -5.42
C ALA A 7 -10.80 4.58 -6.00
N HIS A 8 -9.86 4.16 -5.14
CA HIS A 8 -8.76 3.27 -5.54
C HIS A 8 -9.28 1.94 -6.07
N LEU A 9 -10.22 1.29 -5.39
CA LEU A 9 -10.85 0.07 -5.89
C LEU A 9 -11.45 0.27 -7.30
N ARG A 10 -12.21 1.34 -7.53
CA ARG A 10 -12.80 1.62 -8.86
C ARG A 10 -11.74 1.79 -9.93
N HIS A 11 -10.67 2.51 -9.63
CA HIS A 11 -9.64 2.78 -10.61
C HIS A 11 -8.80 1.52 -10.90
N THR A 12 -8.37 0.82 -9.86
CA THR A 12 -7.45 -0.32 -10.02
C THR A 12 -8.12 -1.58 -10.51
N ALA A 13 -9.40 -1.82 -10.19
CA ALA A 13 -10.15 -2.98 -10.67
C ALA A 13 -10.10 -3.16 -12.19
N ALA A 14 -10.04 -2.05 -12.95
CA ALA A 14 -9.97 -2.05 -14.41
C ALA A 14 -8.54 -2.06 -14.98
N LEU A 15 -7.49 -1.86 -14.16
CA LEU A 15 -6.11 -1.74 -14.66
C LEU A 15 -5.50 -3.07 -15.09
N ARG A 16 -5.95 -4.18 -14.51
CA ARG A 16 -5.43 -5.53 -14.76
C ARG A 16 -6.55 -6.56 -14.68
N ASP A 17 -6.28 -7.73 -15.23
CA ASP A 17 -7.17 -8.89 -15.07
C ASP A 17 -6.92 -9.58 -13.72
N TRP A 18 -7.42 -8.96 -12.64
CA TRP A 18 -7.31 -9.52 -11.30
C TRP A 18 -8.10 -10.83 -11.18
N ALA A 19 -7.45 -11.87 -10.66
CA ALA A 19 -8.11 -13.14 -10.32
C ALA A 19 -9.09 -12.97 -9.14
N SER A 20 -8.74 -12.13 -8.17
CA SER A 20 -9.55 -11.86 -6.98
C SER A 20 -9.26 -10.47 -6.43
N ILE A 21 -10.23 -9.87 -5.75
CA ILE A 21 -10.06 -8.60 -5.03
C ILE A 21 -10.60 -8.77 -3.61
N SER A 22 -9.72 -8.71 -2.62
CA SER A 22 -10.09 -8.75 -1.20
C SER A 22 -10.07 -7.34 -0.62
N VAL A 23 -11.09 -7.01 0.18
CA VAL A 23 -11.22 -5.70 0.83
C VAL A 23 -11.43 -5.91 2.32
N HIS A 24 -10.70 -5.19 3.15
CA HIS A 24 -10.89 -5.19 4.59
C HIS A 24 -11.01 -3.78 5.15
N SER A 25 -11.87 -3.64 6.17
CA SER A 25 -11.93 -2.50 7.09
C SER A 25 -12.77 -2.92 8.30
N PRO A 26 -12.59 -2.31 9.49
CA PRO A 26 -13.22 -2.78 10.73
C PRO A 26 -14.74 -2.99 10.65
N ALA A 27 -15.49 -2.12 9.97
CA ALA A 27 -16.95 -2.21 9.88
C ALA A 27 -17.48 -2.98 8.66
N LEU A 28 -16.62 -3.47 7.76
CA LEU A 28 -17.08 -4.01 6.47
C LEU A 28 -17.79 -5.35 6.58
N ALA A 29 -17.34 -6.23 7.49
CA ALA A 29 -17.92 -7.56 7.63
C ALA A 29 -19.40 -7.52 8.05
N ASP A 30 -19.79 -6.50 8.81
CA ASP A 30 -21.13 -6.36 9.37
C ASP A 30 -22.00 -5.32 8.63
N ASP A 31 -21.49 -4.71 7.56
CA ASP A 31 -22.20 -3.69 6.76
C ASP A 31 -22.59 -4.22 5.38
N ALA A 32 -23.82 -4.73 5.28
CA ALA A 32 -24.38 -5.27 4.04
C ALA A 32 -24.48 -4.23 2.91
N ALA A 33 -24.75 -2.95 3.23
CA ALA A 33 -24.85 -1.89 2.23
C ALA A 33 -23.47 -1.57 1.63
N LEU A 34 -22.44 -1.60 2.46
CA LEU A 34 -21.06 -1.42 2.02
C LEU A 34 -20.58 -2.61 1.20
N GLN A 35 -20.91 -3.85 1.59
CA GLN A 35 -20.64 -5.05 0.79
C GLN A 35 -21.32 -5.00 -0.58
N ALA A 36 -22.59 -4.58 -0.64
CA ALA A 36 -23.30 -4.37 -1.90
C ALA A 36 -22.64 -3.27 -2.75
N THR A 37 -22.08 -2.23 -2.11
CA THR A 37 -21.30 -1.20 -2.80
C THR A 37 -20.02 -1.77 -3.41
N LEU A 38 -19.30 -2.65 -2.72
CA LEU A 38 -18.12 -3.31 -3.28
C LEU A 38 -18.49 -4.17 -4.49
N ALA A 39 -19.52 -5.01 -4.38
CA ALA A 39 -19.97 -5.89 -5.46
C ALA A 39 -20.41 -5.13 -6.71
N ARG A 40 -20.99 -3.93 -6.53
CA ARG A 40 -21.36 -3.03 -7.64
C ARG A 40 -20.16 -2.33 -8.27
N ILE A 41 -19.08 -2.09 -7.53
CA ILE A 41 -17.84 -1.56 -8.09
C ILE A 41 -17.17 -2.64 -8.94
N ASP A 42 -17.01 -3.84 -8.39
CA ASP A 42 -16.46 -4.97 -9.14
C ASP A 42 -17.00 -6.30 -8.58
N PRO A 43 -17.51 -7.21 -9.44
CA PRO A 43 -18.06 -8.49 -9.00
C PRO A 43 -17.00 -9.44 -8.45
N ARG A 44 -15.70 -9.13 -8.47
CA ARG A 44 -14.61 -9.87 -7.82
C ARG A 44 -14.28 -9.34 -6.43
N ALA A 45 -14.75 -8.14 -6.06
CA ALA A 45 -14.49 -7.54 -4.76
C ALA A 45 -15.27 -8.26 -3.65
N ARG A 46 -14.56 -8.76 -2.63
CA ARG A 46 -15.12 -9.48 -1.49
C ARG A 46 -14.61 -8.92 -0.18
N ALA A 47 -15.47 -8.91 0.83
CA ALA A 47 -15.08 -8.58 2.19
C ALA A 47 -14.21 -9.71 2.77
N ALA A 48 -13.05 -9.35 3.32
CA ALA A 48 -12.18 -10.26 4.06
C ALA A 48 -12.42 -10.11 5.57
N ALA A 49 -12.42 -11.24 6.28
CA ALA A 49 -12.70 -11.29 7.73
C ALA A 49 -11.63 -10.62 8.60
N SER A 50 -10.39 -10.50 8.10
CA SER A 50 -9.29 -9.86 8.80
C SER A 50 -8.31 -9.23 7.80
N VAL A 51 -7.42 -8.35 8.29
CA VAL A 51 -6.29 -7.84 7.51
C VAL A 51 -5.44 -8.99 6.97
N ASP A 52 -5.08 -9.94 7.83
CA ASP A 52 -4.25 -11.10 7.47
C ASP A 52 -4.89 -11.92 6.33
N ALA A 53 -6.18 -12.22 6.42
CA ALA A 53 -6.90 -12.90 5.34
C ALA A 53 -7.00 -12.06 4.06
N CYS A 54 -7.01 -10.73 4.17
CA CYS A 54 -7.13 -9.82 3.05
C CYS A 54 -5.86 -9.74 2.21
N VAL A 55 -4.69 -9.82 2.86
CA VAL A 55 -3.39 -9.61 2.22
C VAL A 55 -2.64 -10.90 1.93
N ARG A 56 -3.10 -12.04 2.46
CA ARG A 56 -2.55 -13.36 2.19
C ARG A 56 -2.52 -13.60 0.69
N ASP A 57 -1.33 -13.92 0.17
CA ASP A 57 -1.06 -14.14 -1.25
C ASP A 57 -1.43 -12.96 -2.17
N ALA A 58 -1.56 -11.74 -1.67
CA ALA A 58 -1.84 -10.59 -2.53
C ALA A 58 -0.60 -10.17 -3.35
N ASP A 59 -0.77 -10.05 -4.66
CA ASP A 59 0.26 -9.46 -5.55
C ASP A 59 0.36 -7.93 -5.38
N VAL A 60 -0.75 -7.29 -5.02
CA VAL A 60 -0.86 -5.85 -4.79
C VAL A 60 -1.69 -5.60 -3.53
N VAL A 61 -1.17 -4.79 -2.62
CA VAL A 61 -1.82 -4.35 -1.38
C VAL A 61 -1.94 -2.83 -1.40
N MET A 62 -3.17 -2.34 -1.30
CA MET A 62 -3.46 -0.91 -1.30
C MET A 62 -3.90 -0.45 0.08
N LEU A 63 -3.01 0.22 0.80
CA LEU A 63 -3.29 0.80 2.11
C LEU A 63 -3.89 2.19 1.90
N CYS A 64 -5.16 2.29 2.28
CA CYS A 64 -5.98 3.50 2.15
C CYS A 64 -6.68 3.75 3.50
N THR A 65 -5.91 3.76 4.59
CA THR A 65 -6.43 3.88 5.95
C THR A 65 -6.01 5.20 6.58
N SER A 66 -6.69 5.53 7.69
CA SER A 66 -6.30 6.66 8.55
C SER A 66 -5.42 6.21 9.72
N SER A 67 -4.83 5.01 9.66
CA SER A 67 -4.03 4.47 10.75
C SER A 67 -2.76 5.29 10.95
N GLY A 68 -2.45 5.62 12.21
CA GLY A 68 -1.16 6.23 12.58
C GLY A 68 -0.05 5.21 12.83
N THR A 69 -0.40 3.92 12.83
CA THR A 69 0.47 2.79 13.16
C THR A 69 0.38 1.71 12.07
N PRO A 70 1.36 0.78 11.99
CA PRO A 70 1.37 -0.24 10.97
C PRO A 70 0.05 -1.03 10.95
N VAL A 71 -0.54 -1.15 9.76
CA VAL A 71 -1.66 -2.03 9.47
C VAL A 71 -1.15 -3.42 9.12
N LEU A 72 0.00 -3.49 8.44
CA LEU A 72 0.69 -4.73 8.14
C LEU A 72 1.72 -5.06 9.23
N ALA A 73 1.95 -6.36 9.44
CA ALA A 73 2.95 -6.91 10.33
C ALA A 73 3.73 -8.05 9.64
N ASP A 74 4.85 -8.44 10.24
CA ASP A 74 5.70 -9.52 9.73
C ASP A 74 4.91 -10.82 9.53
N GLY A 75 5.21 -11.52 8.43
CA GLY A 75 4.59 -12.80 8.11
C GLY A 75 3.19 -12.73 7.47
N MET A 76 2.57 -11.55 7.36
CA MET A 76 1.26 -11.41 6.71
C MET A 76 1.33 -11.57 5.18
N LEU A 77 2.43 -11.15 4.57
CA LEU A 77 2.67 -11.29 3.12
C LEU A 77 3.49 -12.55 2.86
N THR A 78 2.97 -13.43 2.01
CA THR A 78 3.56 -14.75 1.72
C THR A 78 4.51 -14.75 0.51
N ARG A 79 4.50 -13.67 -0.27
CA ARG A 79 5.33 -13.47 -1.47
C ARG A 79 5.59 -11.99 -1.73
N ALA A 80 6.56 -11.70 -2.59
CA ALA A 80 6.83 -10.34 -3.05
C ALA A 80 5.55 -9.69 -3.60
N ALA A 81 5.26 -8.48 -3.12
CA ALA A 81 4.02 -7.76 -3.40
C ALA A 81 4.31 -6.28 -3.61
N LEU A 82 3.50 -5.61 -4.42
CA LEU A 82 3.46 -4.15 -4.48
C LEU A 82 2.57 -3.65 -3.34
N VAL A 83 3.13 -2.89 -2.40
CA VAL A 83 2.40 -2.24 -1.32
C VAL A 83 2.36 -0.75 -1.61
N THR A 84 1.15 -0.17 -1.68
CA THR A 84 0.98 1.29 -1.81
C THR A 84 0.44 1.86 -0.51
N SER A 85 1.02 2.95 -0.02
CA SER A 85 0.56 3.69 1.17
C SER A 85 0.20 5.11 0.78
N ILE A 86 -1.05 5.49 1.05
CA ILE A 86 -1.53 6.89 0.91
C ILE A 86 -1.49 7.57 2.27
N SER A 87 -1.67 6.80 3.36
CA SER A 87 -1.61 7.24 4.76
C SER A 87 -2.43 8.51 5.04
N THR A 88 -2.23 9.05 6.22
CA THR A 88 -2.79 10.32 6.67
C THR A 88 -1.70 11.38 6.79
N ASN A 89 -2.07 12.66 6.75
CA ASN A 89 -1.16 13.79 6.92
C ASN A 89 -0.75 14.03 8.39
N VAL A 90 -1.01 13.08 9.28
CA VAL A 90 -0.57 13.14 10.68
C VAL A 90 0.93 12.88 10.74
N ALA A 91 1.65 13.69 11.51
CA ALA A 91 3.09 13.56 11.68
C ALA A 91 3.46 12.14 12.10
N ARG A 92 4.41 11.53 11.37
CA ARG A 92 4.90 10.17 11.59
C ARG A 92 3.87 9.05 11.46
N ALA A 93 2.67 9.31 10.91
CA ALA A 93 1.74 8.26 10.57
C ALA A 93 2.32 7.36 9.46
N HIS A 94 2.18 6.05 9.65
CA HIS A 94 2.73 5.05 8.75
C HIS A 94 1.88 3.78 8.77
N GLU A 95 1.69 3.18 7.60
CA GLU A 95 0.79 2.02 7.44
C GLU A 95 1.54 0.68 7.33
N ILE A 96 2.87 0.71 7.15
CA ILE A 96 3.75 -0.47 7.17
C ILE A 96 4.87 -0.32 8.21
N PRO A 97 5.45 -1.42 8.72
CA PRO A 97 6.61 -1.35 9.60
C PRO A 97 7.77 -0.61 8.92
N PRO A 98 8.29 0.49 9.50
CA PRO A 98 9.39 1.24 8.90
C PRO A 98 10.67 0.42 8.71
N ALA A 99 10.84 -0.63 9.54
CA ALA A 99 11.93 -1.59 9.44
C ALA A 99 11.94 -2.40 8.12
N TRP A 100 10.84 -2.40 7.35
CA TRP A 100 10.80 -3.08 6.06
C TRP A 100 11.53 -2.31 4.96
N LEU A 101 11.61 -0.98 5.04
CA LEU A 101 12.11 -0.12 3.95
C LEU A 101 13.54 -0.47 3.47
N PRO A 102 14.51 -0.84 4.34
CA PRO A 102 15.83 -1.29 3.89
C PRO A 102 15.82 -2.47 2.92
N ASP A 103 14.81 -3.34 3.01
CA ASP A 103 14.68 -4.60 2.29
C ASP A 103 13.63 -4.55 1.16
N MET A 104 13.14 -3.36 0.80
CA MET A 104 12.14 -3.15 -0.25
C MET A 104 12.71 -2.40 -1.46
N ASP A 105 12.05 -2.56 -2.62
CA ASP A 105 12.16 -1.58 -3.70
C ASP A 105 11.29 -0.37 -3.37
N VAL A 106 11.89 0.73 -2.92
CA VAL A 106 11.14 1.91 -2.43
C VAL A 106 10.96 2.95 -3.54
N TYR A 107 9.71 3.40 -3.69
CA TYR A 107 9.26 4.45 -4.61
C TYR A 107 8.38 5.47 -3.88
N CYS A 108 8.23 6.65 -4.46
CA CYS A 108 7.35 7.68 -3.93
C CYS A 108 6.80 8.62 -4.99
N ASP A 109 5.83 9.47 -4.63
CA ASP A 109 5.33 10.52 -5.52
C ASP A 109 6.44 11.50 -5.96
N TYR A 110 7.19 12.06 -5.01
CA TYR A 110 8.25 13.01 -5.33
C TYR A 110 9.45 12.91 -4.38
N ARG A 111 10.58 12.42 -4.88
CA ARG A 111 11.73 12.05 -4.05
C ARG A 111 12.38 13.19 -3.28
N HIS A 112 12.17 14.43 -3.71
CA HIS A 112 12.76 15.60 -3.04
C HIS A 112 11.99 16.02 -1.77
N THR A 113 10.73 15.64 -1.64
CA THR A 113 9.88 16.07 -0.50
C THR A 113 9.33 14.90 0.29
N THR A 114 8.93 13.80 -0.35
CA THR A 114 8.31 12.65 0.34
C THR A 114 9.16 12.08 1.48
N PRO A 115 10.51 11.94 1.38
CA PRO A 115 11.30 11.38 2.48
C PRO A 115 11.25 12.19 3.77
N ALA A 116 11.07 13.50 3.65
CA ALA A 116 11.02 14.42 4.79
C ALA A 116 9.63 14.48 5.44
N SER A 117 8.57 14.04 4.75
CA SER A 117 7.19 14.13 5.24
C SER A 117 6.55 12.77 5.56
N ALA A 118 6.95 11.70 4.88
CA ALA A 118 6.38 10.37 5.06
C ALA A 118 6.87 9.72 6.35
N GLY A 119 5.94 9.32 7.22
CA GLY A 119 6.26 8.70 8.51
C GLY A 119 7.08 7.42 8.37
N GLU A 120 6.78 6.58 7.38
CA GLU A 120 7.57 5.37 7.07
C GLU A 120 9.05 5.72 6.86
N MET A 121 9.32 6.73 6.04
CA MET A 121 10.67 7.12 5.64
C MET A 121 11.43 7.84 6.75
N GLN A 122 10.75 8.75 7.47
CA GLN A 122 11.34 9.46 8.62
C GLN A 122 11.77 8.47 9.71
N ILE A 123 10.93 7.50 10.05
CA ILE A 123 11.22 6.52 11.09
C ILE A 123 12.31 5.55 10.63
N ALA A 124 12.26 5.09 9.37
CA ALA A 124 13.29 4.23 8.80
C ALA A 124 14.67 4.90 8.78
N ALA A 125 14.72 6.19 8.45
CA ALA A 125 15.97 6.95 8.51
C ALA A 125 16.50 7.11 9.94
N ALA A 126 15.62 7.37 10.90
CA ALA A 126 16.00 7.58 12.29
C ALA A 126 16.42 6.28 13.03
N ALA A 127 15.81 5.14 12.69
CA ALA A 127 15.90 3.92 13.52
C ALA A 127 16.36 2.66 12.79
N HIS A 128 16.39 2.64 11.45
CA HIS A 128 16.57 1.40 10.67
C HIS A 128 17.65 1.52 9.59
N GLY A 129 18.51 2.55 9.64
CA GLY A 129 19.65 2.70 8.72
C GLY A 129 19.24 2.90 7.25
N TRP A 130 17.99 3.30 7.01
CA TRP A 130 17.51 3.63 5.67
C TRP A 130 17.92 5.07 5.31
N THR A 131 18.17 5.35 4.04
CA THR A 131 18.45 6.71 3.58
C THR A 131 17.67 7.02 2.30
N PRO A 132 17.33 8.30 2.02
CA PRO A 132 16.58 8.67 0.82
C PRO A 132 17.23 8.24 -0.51
N GLU A 133 18.55 8.08 -0.53
CA GLU A 133 19.31 7.58 -1.70
C GLU A 133 18.92 6.15 -2.09
N ARG A 134 18.27 5.39 -1.19
CA ARG A 134 17.73 4.05 -1.46
C ARG A 134 16.42 4.07 -2.25
N ILE A 135 15.83 5.23 -2.53
CA ILE A 135 14.65 5.33 -3.40
C ILE A 135 15.05 4.94 -4.82
N VAL A 136 14.43 3.88 -5.33
CA VAL A 136 14.69 3.35 -6.68
C VAL A 136 14.22 4.35 -7.74
N GLY A 137 13.06 4.96 -7.55
CA GLY A 137 12.50 5.98 -8.44
C GLY A 137 11.34 6.73 -7.81
N ASP A 138 10.94 7.85 -8.41
CA ASP A 138 9.70 8.55 -8.08
C ASP A 138 8.68 8.45 -9.22
N LEU A 139 7.47 8.97 -9.03
CA LEU A 139 6.41 8.91 -10.02
C LEU A 139 6.82 9.53 -11.38
N PRO A 140 7.46 10.71 -11.44
CA PRO A 140 8.01 11.25 -12.69
C PRO A 140 8.97 10.28 -13.37
N ALA A 141 9.92 9.68 -12.63
CA ALA A 141 10.89 8.76 -13.21
C ALA A 141 10.25 7.44 -13.67
N LEU A 142 9.21 6.95 -12.97
CA LEU A 142 8.44 5.78 -13.38
C LEU A 142 7.69 6.04 -14.69
N VAL A 143 7.02 7.18 -14.79
CA VAL A 143 6.29 7.59 -16.01
C VAL A 143 7.25 7.79 -17.19
N ALA A 144 8.41 8.38 -16.94
CA ALA A 144 9.43 8.61 -17.96
C ALA A 144 10.25 7.36 -18.32
N GLY A 145 10.15 6.27 -17.55
CA GLY A 145 10.97 5.08 -17.72
C GLY A 145 12.46 5.30 -17.41
N THR A 146 12.79 6.27 -16.56
CA THR A 146 14.18 6.66 -16.22
C THR A 146 14.66 6.08 -14.89
N CYS A 147 13.87 5.19 -14.27
CA CYS A 147 14.25 4.41 -13.11
C CYS A 147 13.98 2.92 -13.35
N ALA A 148 14.56 2.06 -12.50
CA ALA A 148 14.31 0.62 -12.58
C ALA A 148 12.87 0.30 -12.17
N ALA A 149 12.23 -0.62 -12.91
CA ALA A 149 10.98 -1.23 -12.48
C ALA A 149 11.19 -2.09 -11.22
N PRO A 150 10.13 -2.35 -10.43
CA PRO A 150 10.22 -3.25 -9.28
C PRO A 150 10.83 -4.58 -9.66
N SER A 151 11.78 -5.07 -8.85
CA SER A 151 12.53 -6.31 -9.11
C SER A 151 11.63 -7.54 -9.13
N ARG A 152 10.52 -7.51 -8.37
CA ARG A 152 9.63 -8.64 -8.07
C ARG A 152 10.30 -9.78 -7.29
N THR A 153 11.53 -9.61 -6.82
CA THR A 153 12.21 -10.57 -5.93
C THR A 153 12.07 -10.20 -4.45
N ARG A 154 11.61 -8.98 -4.16
CA ARG A 154 11.29 -8.44 -2.84
C ARG A 154 10.04 -7.57 -2.93
N HIS A 155 9.46 -7.18 -1.80
CA HIS A 155 8.32 -6.27 -1.81
C HIS A 155 8.72 -4.92 -2.41
N ALA A 156 7.80 -4.32 -3.15
CA ALA A 156 7.91 -2.95 -3.61
C ALA A 156 7.01 -2.06 -2.75
N PHE A 157 7.49 -0.91 -2.35
CA PHE A 157 6.71 0.07 -1.61
C PHE A 157 6.56 1.33 -2.44
N PHE A 158 5.32 1.79 -2.63
CA PHE A 158 5.05 3.09 -3.22
C PHE A 158 4.36 3.99 -2.20
N ARG A 159 5.03 5.08 -1.82
CA ARG A 159 4.48 6.10 -0.94
C ARG A 159 3.90 7.25 -1.76
N SER A 160 2.58 7.39 -1.75
CA SER A 160 1.90 8.57 -2.29
C SER A 160 2.02 9.72 -1.30
#